data_AF-A0A7R9Q4Q3-F1
#
_entry.id   AF-A0A7R9Q4Q3-F1
#
_cell.length_a   1.000
_cell.length_b   1.000
_cell.length_c   1.000
_cell.angle_alpha   90.00
_cell.angle_beta   90.00
_cell.angle_gamma   90.00
#
_symmetry.space_group_name_H-M   'P 1'
#
loop_
_entity.id
_entity.type
_entity.pdbx_description
1 polymer ?
#
loop_
_entity_poly.entity_id
_entity_poly.type
_entity_poly.pdbx_seq_one_letter_code
_entity_poly.pdbx_strand_id
1 'polypeptide(L)'
;MSPKLSKPLSPGDVITQDIPFIHILHDEYKDNYCDNCVQRSDQLKRCAKCLHMYYCSKECQKNDWKYHKNECPLYRRHWSETLLMDRLFLRIFLSVK
;
A
#
# COMPACT_ATOMS: atom_id res chain seq x y z
N MET A 1 12.31 -26.80 7.78
CA MET A 1 12.71 -26.69 9.19
C MET A 1 11.56 -26.05 9.95
N SER A 2 11.03 -26.70 10.98
CA SER A 2 9.99 -26.10 11.82
C SER A 2 10.59 -24.97 12.67
N PRO A 3 9.89 -23.84 12.87
CA PRO A 3 10.39 -22.78 13.74
C PRO A 3 10.56 -23.31 15.16
N LYS A 4 11.74 -23.11 15.75
CA LYS A 4 11.96 -23.41 17.18
C LYS A 4 11.35 -22.28 17.99
N LEU A 5 10.35 -22.60 18.81
CA LEU A 5 9.76 -21.66 19.76
C LEU A 5 10.73 -21.44 20.93
N SER A 6 10.96 -20.18 21.30
CA SER A 6 11.79 -19.81 22.45
C SER A 6 11.08 -20.00 23.79
N LYS A 7 9.75 -20.12 23.79
CA LYS A 7 8.90 -20.32 24.98
C LYS A 7 7.61 -21.08 24.64
N PRO A 8 6.96 -21.74 25.62
CA PRO A 8 5.62 -22.30 25.46
C PRO A 8 4.60 -21.21 25.12
N LEU A 9 3.64 -21.51 24.24
CA LEU A 9 2.57 -20.61 23.82
C LEU A 9 1.31 -20.82 24.65
N SER A 10 0.59 -19.73 24.92
CA SER A 10 -0.72 -19.72 25.56
C SER A 10 -1.81 -19.22 24.60
N PRO A 11 -3.10 -19.57 24.81
CA PRO A 11 -4.20 -19.00 24.03
C PRO A 11 -4.15 -17.47 24.06
N GLY A 12 -4.12 -16.84 22.88
CA GLY A 12 -4.00 -15.39 22.71
C GLY A 12 -2.60 -14.88 22.40
N ASP A 13 -1.56 -15.73 22.48
CA ASP A 13 -0.20 -15.32 22.12
C ASP A 13 -0.07 -15.04 20.61
N VAL A 14 0.54 -13.91 20.28
CA VAL A 14 0.96 -13.58 18.91
C VAL A 14 2.29 -14.28 18.64
N ILE A 15 2.28 -15.26 17.74
CA ILE A 15 3.47 -16.03 17.35
C ILE A 15 4.40 -15.20 16.46
N THR A 16 3.82 -14.45 15.52
CA THR A 16 4.52 -13.53 14.64
C THR A 16 3.59 -12.41 14.22
N GLN A 17 4.17 -11.24 13.99
CA GLN A 17 3.52 -10.13 13.32
C GLN A 17 4.54 -9.57 12.35
N ASP A 18 4.11 -9.33 11.12
CA ASP A 18 4.96 -8.76 10.09
C ASP A 18 4.22 -7.63 9.38
N ILE A 19 4.99 -6.72 8.81
CA ILE A 19 4.50 -5.62 7.99
C ILE A 19 4.77 -6.02 6.54
N PRO A 20 3.82 -5.82 5.62
CA PRO A 20 4.05 -6.18 4.22
C PRO A 20 5.30 -5.47 3.70
N PHE A 21 6.19 -6.24 3.06
CA PHE A 21 7.36 -5.68 2.38
C PHE A 21 6.96 -4.57 1.40
N ILE A 22 5.90 -4.84 0.63
CA ILE A 22 5.23 -3.91 -0.28
C ILE A 22 3.73 -4.21 -0.29
N HIS A 23 2.92 -3.17 -0.46
CA HIS A 23 1.48 -3.30 -0.66
C HIS A 23 0.97 -2.38 -1.77
N ILE A 24 -0.21 -2.73 -2.27
CA ILE A 24 -1.07 -1.90 -3.10
C ILE A 24 -2.50 -1.99 -2.55
N LEU A 25 -3.26 -0.92 -2.72
CA LEU A 25 -4.68 -0.92 -2.42
C LEU A 25 -5.48 -1.31 -3.67
N HIS A 26 -6.35 -2.32 -3.53
CA HIS A 26 -7.31 -2.69 -4.58
C HIS A 26 -8.35 -1.57 -4.77
N ASP A 27 -8.84 -1.41 -6.00
CA ASP A 27 -9.68 -0.26 -6.34
C ASP A 27 -11.01 -0.24 -5.58
N GLU A 28 -11.53 -1.40 -5.17
CA GLU A 28 -12.76 -1.50 -4.35
C GLU A 28 -12.63 -0.85 -2.97
N TYR A 29 -11.40 -0.68 -2.46
CA TYR A 29 -11.13 -0.06 -1.16
C TYR A 29 -10.70 1.40 -1.26
N LYS A 30 -10.64 1.96 -2.47
CA LYS A 30 -10.38 3.38 -2.70
C LYS A 30 -11.46 4.22 -2.05
N ASP A 31 -11.12 5.47 -1.72
CA ASP A 31 -11.97 6.41 -0.98
C ASP A 31 -12.35 6.00 0.45
N ASN A 32 -11.95 4.81 0.91
CA ASN A 32 -12.17 4.34 2.28
C ASN A 32 -10.86 4.09 3.05
N TYR A 33 -9.78 3.73 2.34
CA TYR A 33 -8.48 3.41 2.92
C TYR A 33 -7.36 4.26 2.32
N CYS A 34 -6.35 4.54 3.14
CA CYS A 34 -5.15 5.25 2.72
C CYS A 34 -4.23 4.36 1.87
N ASP A 35 -3.82 4.82 0.69
CA ASP A 35 -2.88 4.12 -0.20
C ASP A 35 -1.49 3.88 0.42
N ASN A 36 -1.11 4.68 1.42
CA ASN A 36 0.18 4.54 2.10
C ASN A 36 0.12 3.64 3.34
N CYS A 37 -0.75 3.94 4.31
CA CYS A 37 -0.78 3.22 5.60
C CYS A 37 -1.86 2.13 5.69
N VAL A 38 -2.71 1.99 4.66
CA VAL A 38 -3.78 0.97 4.59
C VAL A 38 -4.80 1.08 5.74
N GLN A 39 -4.82 2.20 6.46
CA GLN A 39 -5.81 2.46 7.50
C GLN A 39 -7.08 3.06 6.89
N ARG A 40 -8.23 2.62 7.40
CA ARG A 40 -9.53 3.22 7.08
C ARG A 40 -9.55 4.68 7.55
N SER A 41 -10.10 5.57 6.75
CA SER A 41 -10.26 6.98 7.14
C SER A 41 -11.43 7.60 6.38
N ASP A 42 -12.28 8.32 7.10
CA ASP A 42 -13.37 9.09 6.50
C ASP A 42 -12.92 10.49 6.01
N GLN A 43 -11.63 10.82 6.15
CA GLN A 43 -11.05 12.13 5.79
C GLN A 43 -9.87 11.98 4.83
N LEU A 44 -10.08 11.22 3.74
CA LEU A 44 -9.05 11.01 2.73
C LEU A 44 -8.92 12.21 1.78
N LYS A 45 -7.69 12.50 1.40
CA LYS A 45 -7.34 13.50 0.39
C LYS A 45 -6.78 12.80 -0.83
N ARG A 46 -7.32 13.13 -1.99
CA ARG A 46 -6.83 12.62 -3.26
C ARG A 46 -5.54 13.30 -3.67
N CYS A 47 -4.66 12.55 -4.34
CA CYS A 47 -3.53 13.14 -5.05
C CYS A 47 -4.06 14.10 -6.12
N ALA A 48 -3.74 15.39 -6.00
CA ALA A 48 -4.24 16.43 -6.90
C ALA A 48 -3.83 16.25 -8.38
N LYS A 49 -2.83 15.40 -8.67
CA LYS A 49 -2.30 15.21 -10.03
C LYS A 49 -3.00 14.10 -10.82
N CYS A 50 -3.28 12.97 -10.17
CA CYS A 50 -3.87 11.78 -10.80
C CYS A 50 -5.31 11.52 -10.35
N LEU A 51 -5.75 12.11 -9.24
CA LEU A 51 -7.07 11.92 -8.63
C LEU A 51 -7.43 10.47 -8.25
N HIS A 52 -6.49 9.52 -8.36
CA HIS A 52 -6.72 8.08 -8.14
C HIS A 52 -6.15 7.53 -6.81
N MET A 53 -5.12 8.18 -6.23
CA MET A 53 -4.58 7.77 -4.93
C MET A 53 -5.15 8.61 -3.80
N TYR A 54 -5.44 7.98 -2.66
CA TYR A 54 -6.10 8.57 -1.51
C TYR A 54 -5.20 8.47 -0.27
N TYR A 55 -5.08 9.55 0.49
CA TYR A 55 -4.19 9.61 1.66
C TYR A 55 -4.86 10.30 2.83
N CYS A 56 -4.68 9.77 4.05
CA CYS A 56 -5.21 10.38 5.27
C CYS A 56 -4.44 11.65 5.68
N SER A 57 -3.22 11.86 5.17
CA SER A 57 -2.39 13.01 5.48
C SER A 57 -1.40 13.37 4.36
N LYS A 58 -0.88 14.59 4.39
CA LYS A 58 0.22 15.03 3.51
C LYS A 58 1.47 14.16 3.70
N GLU A 59 1.69 13.67 4.92
CA GLU A 59 2.81 12.79 5.26
C GLU A 59 2.66 11.41 4.59
N CYS A 60 1.46 10.82 4.63
CA CYS A 60 1.17 9.59 3.90
C CYS A 60 1.37 9.75 2.38
N GLN A 61 0.97 10.88 1.81
CA GLN A 61 1.22 11.17 0.39
C GLN A 61 2.73 11.27 0.09
N LYS A 62 3.50 11.94 0.95
CA LYS A 62 4.95 12.09 0.81
C LYS A 62 5.67 10.75 0.91
N ASN A 63 5.24 9.89 1.84
CA ASN A 63 5.83 8.57 2.07
C ASN A 63 5.55 7.59 0.93
N ASP A 64 4.37 7.63 0.31
CA ASP A 64 4.04 6.83 -0.87
C ASP A 64 4.70 7.39 -2.15
N TRP A 65 5.15 8.65 -2.15
CA TRP A 65 5.69 9.31 -3.35
C TRP A 65 6.88 8.59 -3.97
N LYS A 66 7.67 7.85 -3.18
CA LYS A 66 8.78 7.01 -3.69
C LYS A 66 8.31 6.01 -4.75
N TYR A 67 7.11 5.48 -4.63
CA TYR A 67 6.47 4.56 -5.59
C TYR A 67 5.51 5.32 -6.50
N HIS A 68 4.61 6.09 -5.90
CA HIS A 68 3.54 6.78 -6.62
C HIS A 68 4.05 7.72 -7.70
N LYS A 69 5.24 8.32 -7.58
CA LYS A 69 5.80 9.20 -8.64
C LYS A 69 5.86 8.53 -10.02
N ASN A 70 6.08 7.21 -10.08
CA ASN A 70 6.14 6.43 -11.32
C ASN A 70 4.75 6.02 -11.81
N GLU A 71 3.80 5.85 -10.88
CA GLU A 71 2.41 5.46 -11.15
C GLU A 71 1.53 6.66 -11.54
N CYS A 72 1.79 7.83 -10.95
CA CYS A 72 0.98 9.04 -11.04
C CYS A 72 0.69 9.47 -12.49
N PRO A 73 1.67 9.47 -13.42
CA PRO A 73 1.41 9.83 -14.82
C PRO A 73 0.55 8.80 -15.58
N LEU A 74 0.57 7.53 -15.18
CA LEU A 74 -0.19 6.46 -15.83
C LEU A 74 -1.69 6.68 -15.60
N TYR A 75 -2.07 6.88 -14.34
CA TYR A 75 -3.46 7.18 -13.95
C TYR A 75 -3.96 8.53 -14.46
N ARG A 76 -3.07 9.48 -14.78
CA ARG A 76 -3.46 10.77 -15.38
C ARG A 76 -3.86 10.64 -16.86
N ARG A 77 -3.18 9.76 -17.62
CA ARG A 77 -3.29 9.72 -19.09
C ARG A 77 -4.34 8.74 -19.58
N HIS A 78 -4.53 7.63 -18.88
CA HIS A 78 -5.56 6.65 -19.16
C HIS A 78 -6.08 6.06 -17.85
N TRP A 79 -7.40 5.94 -17.70
CA TRP A 79 -8.00 5.01 -16.73
C TRP A 79 -7.88 3.60 -17.31
N SER A 80 -6.65 3.13 -17.52
CA SER A 80 -6.43 1.77 -18.00
C SER A 80 -6.42 0.85 -16.80
N GLU A 81 -7.05 -0.31 -16.97
CA GLU A 81 -6.93 -1.52 -16.15
C GLU A 81 -5.46 -1.94 -16.05
N THR A 82 -4.64 -1.16 -15.34
CA THR A 82 -3.31 -1.60 -14.95
C THR A 82 -3.61 -2.80 -14.08
N LEU A 83 -3.27 -4.00 -14.57
CA LEU A 83 -3.57 -5.22 -13.84
C LEU A 83 -2.98 -5.04 -12.45
N LEU A 84 -3.78 -5.34 -11.42
CA LEU A 84 -3.41 -5.17 -10.01
C LEU A 84 -1.99 -5.68 -9.74
N MET A 85 -1.63 -6.79 -10.40
CA MET A 85 -0.32 -7.42 -10.33
C MET A 85 0.81 -6.58 -10.94
N ASP A 86 0.60 -5.90 -12.06
CA ASP A 86 1.62 -5.05 -12.68
C ASP A 86 2.03 -3.92 -11.73
N ARG A 87 1.05 -3.31 -11.04
CA ARG A 87 1.34 -2.28 -10.02
C ARG A 87 2.10 -2.88 -8.84
N LEU A 88 1.74 -4.08 -8.38
CA LEU A 88 2.45 -4.75 -7.30
C LEU A 88 3.91 -5.04 -7.69
N PHE A 89 4.12 -5.63 -8.86
CA PHE A 89 5.46 -5.94 -9.38
C PHE A 89 6.30 -4.69 -9.57
N LEU A 90 5.72 -3.61 -10.08
CA LEU A 90 6.39 -2.32 -10.18
C LEU A 90 6.87 -1.84 -8.80
N ARG A 91 6.01 -1.89 -7.77
CA ARG A 91 6.39 -1.47 -6.41
C ARG A 91 7.47 -2.37 -5.80
N ILE A 92 7.42 -3.69 -6.02
CA ILE A 92 8.48 -4.63 -5.61
C ILE A 92 9.80 -4.27 -6.28
N PHE A 93 9.79 -4.04 -7.60
CA PHE A 93 10.99 -3.67 -8.34
C PHE A 93 11.59 -2.34 -7.84
N LEU A 94 10.75 -1.37 -7.53
CA LEU A 94 11.17 -0.06 -7.01
C LEU A 94 11.63 -0.10 -5.55
N SER A 95 11.32 -1.15 -4.78
CA SER A 95 11.74 -1.26 -3.37
C SER A 95 13.06 -2.01 -3.18
N VAL A 96 13.51 -2.73 -4.20
CA VAL A 96 14.79 -3.48 -4.20
C VAL A 96 15.90 -2.80 -5.02
N LYS A 97 15.58 -1.69 -5.68
CA LYS A 97 16.53 -0.81 -6.38
C LYS A 97 16.89 0.39 -5.51
#